data_AF-A0AAJ3D3Z5-F1
#
_entry.id   AF-A0AAJ3D3Z5-F1
#
_cell.length_a   1.000
_cell.length_b   1.000
_cell.length_c   1.000
_cell.angle_alpha   90.00
_cell.angle_beta   90.00
_cell.angle_gamma   90.00
#
_symmetry.space_group_name_H-M   'P 1'
#
loop_
_entity.id
_entity.type
_entity.pdbx_description
1 polymer ?
#
loop_
_entity_poly.entity_id
_entity_poly.type
_entity_poly.pdbx_seq_one_letter_code
_entity_poly.pdbx_strand_id
1 'polypeptide(L)'
;MMEPLGPFQDIWDAWIEVEHAISRKPLSHFERATQIQFEELREHLAHGDREAAARELIDVVSIALNHLRNLGFTPDEIAELGKNRAHQRMQGQAKAILEKYQTKYGI
;
A
#
# COMPACT_ATOMS: atom_id res chain seq x y z
N MET A 1 -19.96 -5.96 11.69
CA MET A 1 -18.98 -4.91 12.06
C MET A 1 -18.81 -4.00 10.87
N MET A 2 -18.51 -2.71 11.07
CA MET A 2 -18.08 -1.88 9.94
C MET A 2 -16.68 -2.33 9.54
N GLU A 3 -16.43 -2.44 8.24
CA GLU A 3 -15.12 -2.74 7.66
C GLU A 3 -14.68 -1.51 6.86
N PRO A 4 -14.12 -0.46 7.50
CA PRO A 4 -13.84 0.80 6.82
C PRO A 4 -12.91 0.63 5.61
N LEU A 5 -12.03 -0.38 5.66
CA LEU A 5 -11.07 -0.71 4.60
C LEU A 5 -11.60 -1.75 3.59
N GLY A 6 -12.85 -2.23 3.75
CA GLY A 6 -13.45 -3.25 2.90
C GLY A 6 -12.60 -4.53 2.84
N PRO A 7 -12.26 -5.04 1.64
CA PRO A 7 -11.49 -6.29 1.50
C PRO A 7 -10.10 -6.31 2.16
N PHE A 8 -9.57 -5.15 2.56
CA PHE A 8 -8.28 -5.06 3.25
C PHE A 8 -8.41 -5.00 4.78
N GLN A 9 -9.62 -5.10 5.32
CA GLN A 9 -9.85 -5.07 6.76
C GLN A 9 -9.16 -6.24 7.46
N ASP A 10 -9.27 -7.45 6.93
CA ASP A 10 -8.61 -8.63 7.51
C ASP A 10 -7.07 -8.51 7.49
N ILE A 11 -6.52 -7.86 6.46
CA ILE A 11 -5.09 -7.55 6.40
C ILE A 11 -4.73 -6.61 7.54
N TRP A 12 -5.49 -5.53 7.75
CA TRP A 12 -5.25 -4.62 8.87
C TRP A 12 -5.31 -5.37 10.22
N ASP A 13 -6.37 -6.14 10.46
CA ASP A 13 -6.62 -6.79 11.74
C ASP A 13 -5.53 -7.83 12.08
N ALA A 14 -4.99 -8.54 11.08
CA ALA A 14 -3.90 -9.50 11.26
C ALA A 14 -2.63 -8.91 11.89
N TRP A 15 -2.41 -7.60 11.79
CA TRP A 15 -1.22 -6.93 12.34
C TRP A 15 -1.44 -6.30 13.73
N ILE A 16 -2.63 -6.39 14.32
CA ILE A 16 -2.95 -5.81 15.64
C ILE A 16 -2.00 -6.37 16.72
N GLU A 17 -1.67 -7.67 16.66
CA GLU A 17 -0.78 -8.32 17.63
C GLU A 17 0.63 -7.73 17.71
N VAL A 18 1.08 -7.07 16.64
CA VAL A 18 2.42 -6.47 16.55
C VAL A 18 2.38 -4.94 16.38
N GLU A 19 1.24 -4.30 16.64
CA GLU A 19 1.07 -2.84 16.48
C GLU A 19 2.15 -2.03 17.21
N HIS A 20 2.46 -2.40 18.46
CA HIS A 20 3.52 -1.74 19.24
C HIS A 20 4.93 -1.91 18.66
N ALA A 21 5.19 -2.97 17.89
CA ALA A 21 6.45 -3.14 17.19
C ALA A 21 6.50 -2.28 15.93
N ILE A 22 5.39 -2.23 15.18
CA ILE A 22 5.22 -1.41 13.97
C ILE A 22 5.33 0.08 14.28
N SER A 23 4.73 0.58 15.36
CA SER A 23 4.76 2.01 15.74
C SER A 23 6.16 2.56 16.05
N ARG A 24 7.15 1.69 16.24
CA ARG A 24 8.55 2.05 16.52
C ARG A 24 9.49 1.86 15.33
N LYS A 25 8.97 1.38 14.18
CA LYS A 25 9.79 1.20 12.98
C LYS A 25 10.12 2.57 12.35
N PRO A 26 11.37 2.80 11.92
CA PRO A 26 11.72 4.00 11.16
C PRO A 26 11.13 3.96 9.75
N LEU A 27 11.03 5.10 9.07
CA LEU A 27 10.59 5.19 7.67
C LEU A 27 11.34 4.22 6.74
N SER A 28 12.66 4.11 6.93
CA SER A 28 13.53 3.21 6.13
C SER A 28 13.13 1.74 6.19
N HIS A 29 12.43 1.30 7.25
CA HIS A 29 11.89 -0.05 7.33
C HIS A 29 10.82 -0.28 6.26
N PHE A 30 9.87 0.64 6.12
CA PHE A 30 8.77 0.53 5.16
C PHE A 30 9.26 0.72 3.72
N GLU A 31 10.24 1.61 3.51
CA GLU A 31 10.90 1.79 2.21
C GLU A 31 11.59 0.49 1.77
N ARG A 32 12.42 -0.10 2.63
CA ARG A 32 13.12 -1.34 2.31
C ARG A 32 12.17 -2.52 2.15
N ALA A 33 11.15 -2.65 3.01
CA ALA A 33 10.15 -3.70 2.89
C ALA A 33 9.41 -3.62 1.55
N THR A 34 8.97 -2.41 1.15
CA THR A 34 8.33 -2.21 -0.16
C THR A 34 9.25 -2.60 -1.30
N GLN A 35 10.54 -2.23 -1.22
CA GLN A 35 11.51 -2.60 -2.24
C GLN A 35 11.70 -4.12 -2.37
N ILE A 36 11.75 -4.85 -1.24
CA ILE A 36 11.88 -6.32 -1.21
C ILE A 36 10.70 -6.98 -1.94
N GLN A 37 9.47 -6.54 -1.70
CA GLN A 37 8.29 -7.08 -2.39
C GLN A 37 8.32 -6.81 -3.90
N PHE A 38 8.91 -5.70 -4.35
CA PHE A 38 9.15 -5.46 -5.78
C PHE A 38 10.31 -6.31 -6.34
N GLU A 39 11.28 -6.71 -5.52
CA GLU A 39 12.32 -7.68 -5.89
C GLU A 39 11.68 -9.06 -6.10
N GLU A 40 10.90 -9.55 -5.12
CA GLU A 40 10.16 -10.83 -5.17
C GLU A 40 9.12 -10.87 -6.30
N LEU A 41 8.40 -9.77 -6.53
CA LEU A 41 7.48 -9.62 -7.66
C LEU A 41 8.17 -9.91 -9.00
N ARG A 42 9.37 -9.36 -9.22
CA ARG A 42 10.13 -9.57 -10.46
C ARG A 42 10.56 -11.02 -10.60
N GLU A 43 10.96 -11.65 -9.50
CA GLU A 43 11.33 -13.05 -9.49
C GLU A 43 10.14 -13.94 -9.86
N HIS A 44 8.97 -13.75 -9.26
CA HIS A 44 7.77 -14.52 -9.61
C HIS A 44 7.33 -14.31 -11.06
N LEU A 45 7.37 -13.08 -11.57
CA LEU A 45 7.07 -12.80 -12.97
C LEU A 45 8.05 -13.48 -13.93
N ALA A 46 9.35 -13.52 -13.59
CA ALA A 46 10.36 -14.19 -14.41
C ALA A 46 10.12 -15.71 -14.50
N HIS A 47 9.49 -16.32 -13.49
CA HIS A 47 9.11 -17.73 -13.47
C HIS A 47 7.69 -17.99 -14.02
N GLY A 48 6.97 -16.95 -14.46
CA GLY A 48 5.60 -17.08 -14.96
C GLY A 48 4.54 -17.32 -13.86
N ASP A 49 4.89 -17.16 -12.58
CA ASP A 49 3.98 -17.34 -11.45
C ASP A 49 3.19 -16.05 -11.19
N ARG A 50 2.08 -15.90 -11.91
CA ARG A 50 1.21 -14.72 -11.81
C ARG A 50 0.52 -14.62 -10.44
N GLU A 51 0.20 -15.74 -9.81
CA GLU A 51 -0.52 -15.72 -8.54
C GLU A 51 0.40 -15.27 -7.41
N ALA A 52 1.62 -15.80 -7.33
CA ALA A 52 2.62 -15.33 -6.38
C ALA A 52 2.95 -13.85 -6.61
N ALA A 53 3.15 -13.44 -7.87
CA ALA A 53 3.35 -12.03 -8.22
C ALA A 53 2.19 -11.12 -7.73
N ALA A 54 0.94 -11.59 -7.79
CA ALA A 54 -0.19 -10.82 -7.29
C ALA A 54 -0.18 -10.69 -5.75
N ARG A 55 0.28 -11.73 -5.03
CA ARG A 55 0.42 -11.70 -3.56
C ARG A 55 1.44 -10.65 -3.12
N GLU A 56 2.59 -10.54 -3.79
CA GLU A 56 3.58 -9.50 -3.49
C GLU A 56 3.00 -8.07 -3.61
N LEU A 57 2.08 -7.83 -4.55
CA LEU A 57 1.39 -6.54 -4.66
C LEU A 57 0.39 -6.31 -3.52
N ILE A 58 -0.26 -7.36 -3.01
CA ILE A 58 -1.10 -7.29 -1.81
C ILE A 58 -0.24 -7.00 -0.58
N ASP A 59 0.95 -7.57 -0.49
CA ASP A 59 1.88 -7.30 0.59
C ASP A 59 2.43 -5.86 0.55
N VAL A 60 2.62 -5.26 -0.64
CA VAL A 60 2.85 -3.81 -0.77
C VAL A 60 1.69 -3.00 -0.19
N VAL A 61 0.43 -3.39 -0.41
CA VAL A 61 -0.73 -2.76 0.23
C VAL A 61 -0.67 -2.92 1.76
N SER A 62 -0.32 -4.11 2.25
CA SER A 62 -0.14 -4.39 3.68
C SER A 62 0.92 -3.48 4.32
N ILE A 63 2.06 -3.29 3.65
CA ILE A 63 3.14 -2.40 4.10
C ILE A 63 2.65 -0.95 4.15
N ALA A 64 1.90 -0.50 3.14
CA ALA A 64 1.34 0.86 3.11
C ALA A 64 0.33 1.09 4.26
N LEU A 65 -0.53 0.11 4.53
CA LEU A 65 -1.47 0.15 5.67
C LEU A 65 -0.73 0.18 7.01
N ASN A 66 0.30 -0.65 7.18
CA ASN A 66 1.14 -0.63 8.38
C ASN A 66 1.91 0.68 8.54
N HIS A 67 2.31 1.31 7.44
CA HIS A 67 2.95 2.62 7.50
C HIS A 67 1.96 3.71 7.92
N LEU A 68 0.72 3.67 7.44
CA LEU A 68 -0.36 4.56 7.91
C LEU A 68 -0.64 4.33 9.40
N ARG A 69 -0.66 3.08 9.87
CA ARG A 69 -0.74 2.76 11.31
C ARG A 69 0.41 3.37 12.09
N ASN A 70 1.64 3.24 11.60
CA ASN A 70 2.84 3.82 12.22
C ASN A 70 2.74 5.34 12.35
N LEU A 71 2.07 6.01 11.41
CA LEU A 71 1.78 7.45 11.45
C LEU A 71 0.58 7.81 12.35
N GLY A 72 -0.07 6.83 12.98
CA GLY A 72 -1.18 7.02 13.91
C GLY A 72 -2.57 7.08 13.29
N PHE A 73 -2.72 6.72 12.02
CA PHE A 73 -4.04 6.71 11.36
C PHE A 73 -4.85 5.48 11.75
N THR A 74 -6.16 5.68 11.93
CA THR A 74 -7.16 4.63 12.13
C THR A 74 -7.76 4.14 10.80
N PRO A 75 -8.40 2.96 10.75
CA PRO A 75 -9.09 2.46 9.55
C PRO A 75 -10.10 3.45 8.96
N ASP A 76 -10.89 4.14 9.79
CA ASP A 76 -11.87 5.13 9.33
C ASP A 76 -11.19 6.35 8.69
N GLU A 77 -10.12 6.86 9.30
CA GLU A 77 -9.36 7.99 8.74
C GLU A 77 -8.68 7.63 7.43
N ILE A 78 -8.17 6.39 7.30
CA ILE A 78 -7.59 5.88 6.05
C ILE A 78 -8.67 5.79 4.97
N ALA A 79 -9.85 5.28 5.30
CA ALA A 79 -10.97 5.18 4.36
C ALA A 79 -11.38 6.55 3.83
N GLU A 80 -11.51 7.54 4.71
CA GLU A 80 -11.84 8.92 4.32
C GLU A 80 -10.70 9.58 3.53
N LEU A 81 -9.44 9.35 3.91
CA LEU A 81 -8.28 9.84 3.14
C LEU A 81 -8.29 9.25 1.72
N GLY A 82 -8.56 7.95 1.59
CA GLY A 82 -8.66 7.26 0.30
C GLY A 82 -9.75 7.84 -0.59
N LYS A 83 -10.97 7.98 -0.06
CA LYS A 83 -12.11 8.59 -0.77
C LYS A 83 -11.80 10.02 -1.22
N ASN A 84 -11.28 10.84 -0.31
CA ASN A 84 -10.92 12.23 -0.63
C ASN A 84 -9.87 12.30 -1.72
N ARG A 85 -8.83 11.46 -1.67
CA ARG A 85 -7.79 11.39 -2.71
C ARG A 85 -8.35 10.94 -4.05
N ALA A 86 -9.24 9.95 -4.07
CA ALA A 86 -9.89 9.49 -5.28
C ALA A 86 -10.69 10.62 -5.94
N HIS A 87 -11.59 11.27 -5.19
CA HIS A 87 -12.48 12.31 -5.72
C HIS A 87 -11.73 13.61 -6.08
N GLN A 88 -10.81 14.07 -5.24
CA GLN A 88 -10.19 15.39 -5.41
C GLN A 88 -9.00 15.38 -6.37
N ARG A 89 -8.27 14.25 -6.46
CA ARG A 89 -7.01 14.20 -7.21
C ARG A 89 -7.01 13.22 -8.37
N MET A 90 -7.76 12.12 -8.32
CA MET A 90 -7.63 11.04 -9.30
C MET A 90 -8.76 11.06 -10.34
N GLN A 91 -10.00 11.24 -9.90
CA GLN A 91 -11.17 11.23 -10.77
C GLN A 91 -11.08 12.38 -11.81
N GLY A 92 -11.20 12.02 -13.09
CA GLY A 92 -11.04 12.97 -14.21
C GLY A 92 -9.60 13.43 -14.49
N GLN A 93 -8.63 13.08 -13.62
CA GLN A 93 -7.23 13.54 -13.72
C GLN A 93 -6.22 12.40 -13.87
N ALA A 94 -6.66 11.14 -13.86
CA ALA A 94 -5.78 9.96 -13.88
C ALA A 94 -4.77 9.98 -15.05
N LYS A 95 -5.19 10.40 -16.25
CA LYS A 95 -4.29 10.52 -17.41
C LYS A 95 -3.17 11.53 -17.18
N ALA A 96 -3.51 12.73 -16.67
CA ALA A 96 -2.53 13.76 -16.36
C ALA A 96 -1.57 13.32 -15.23
N ILE A 97 -2.05 12.53 -14.27
CA ILE A 97 -1.20 11.94 -13.23
C ILE A 97 -0.20 10.96 -13.85
N LEU A 98 -0.62 10.13 -14.80
CA LEU A 98 0.27 9.20 -15.51
C LEU A 98 1.31 9.97 -16.34
N GLU A 99 0.87 10.95 -17.13
CA GLU A 99 1.75 11.80 -17.93
C GLU A 99 2.78 12.55 -17.07
N LYS A 100 2.39 12.96 -15.86
CA LYS A 100 3.33 13.57 -14.90
C LYS A 100 4.48 12.62 -14.56
N TYR A 101 4.23 11.34 -14.35
CA TYR A 101 5.30 10.38 -14.04
C TYR A 101 6.25 10.22 -15.22
N GLN A 102 5.71 10.08 -16.43
CA GLN A 102 6.50 9.99 -17.65
C GLN A 102 7.35 11.24 -17.88
N THR A 103 6.76 12.43 -17.71
CA THR A 103 7.44 13.71 -18.00
C THR A 103 8.47 14.06 -16.94
N LYS A 104 8.16 13.85 -15.66
CA LYS A 104 9.00 14.31 -14.55
C LYS A 104 10.06 13.28 -14.14
N TYR A 105 9.75 12.01 -14.24
CA TYR A 105 10.58 10.93 -13.72
C TYR A 105 11.01 9.92 -14.79
N GLY A 106 10.47 10.02 -16.01
CA GLY A 106 10.85 9.15 -17.12
C GLY A 106 10.33 7.72 -17.02
N ILE A 107 9.36 7.47 -16.12
CA ILE A 107 8.73 6.17 -15.88
C ILE A 107 7.26 6.14 -16.30
#